data_AF-A0A0K9NGZ2-F1
#
_entry.id   AF-A0A0K9NGZ2-F1
#
_cell.length_a   1.000
_cell.length_b   1.000
_cell.length_c   1.000
_cell.angle_alpha   90.00
_cell.angle_beta   90.00
_cell.angle_gamma   90.00
#
_symmetry.space_group_name_H-M   'P 1'
#
loop_
_entity.id
_entity.type
_entity.pdbx_description
1 polymer ?
#
loop_
_entity_poly.entity_id
_entity_poly.type
_entity_poly.pdbx_seq_one_letter_code
_entity_poly.pdbx_strand_id
1 'polypeptide(L)'
;MGLIQNEKEHYRQHQPPQPQQPKLVVGYALTSKKVESFLQPKLERLARKKGILFIAIDPNKPLSDQGPFNVVLHKLSGKEWCKVLESSHH
;
A
#
# COMPACT_ATOMS: atom_id res chain seq x y z
N MET A 1 -21.85 -39.66 20.43
CA MET A 1 -22.39 -38.50 19.68
C MET A 1 -21.50 -37.31 19.97
N GLY A 2 -20.67 -36.92 18.99
CA GLY A 2 -19.62 -35.93 19.15
C GLY A 2 -20.14 -34.51 19.01
N LEU A 3 -19.83 -33.67 19.99
CA LEU A 3 -20.11 -32.23 19.97
C LEU A 3 -18.85 -31.49 20.48
N ILE A 4 -17.75 -31.57 19.75
CA ILE A 4 -16.53 -30.77 20.02
C ILE A 4 -15.93 -30.31 18.69
N GLN A 5 -16.68 -29.55 17.89
CA GLN A 5 -16.13 -28.96 16.65
C GLN A 5 -16.49 -27.49 16.41
N ASN A 6 -17.35 -26.87 17.23
CA ASN A 6 -17.92 -25.54 16.91
C ASN A 6 -17.29 -24.35 17.66
N GLU A 7 -16.28 -24.55 18.50
CA GLU A 7 -15.71 -23.46 19.33
C GLU A 7 -14.69 -22.58 18.58
N LYS A 8 -14.09 -23.08 17.49
CA LYS A 8 -13.10 -22.32 16.70
C LYS A 8 -13.75 -21.29 15.77
N GLU A 9 -14.98 -21.52 15.32
CA GLU A 9 -15.69 -20.62 14.41
C GLU A 9 -16.19 -19.36 15.13
N HIS A 10 -16.52 -19.45 16.43
CA HIS A 10 -17.02 -18.32 17.22
C HIS A 10 -15.92 -17.29 17.56
N TYR A 11 -14.66 -17.73 17.67
CA TYR A 11 -13.53 -16.84 17.90
C TYR A 11 -13.14 -15.98 16.70
N ARG A 12 -13.65 -16.27 15.50
CA ARG A 12 -13.34 -15.48 14.29
C ARG A 12 -14.23 -14.24 14.13
N GLN A 13 -15.33 -14.15 14.87
CA GLN A 13 -16.27 -13.01 14.79
C GLN A 13 -15.98 -11.89 15.80
N HIS A 14 -15.18 -12.14 16.84
CA HIS A 14 -14.92 -11.17 17.93
C HIS A 14 -13.44 -10.79 18.08
N GLN A 15 -12.68 -10.70 16.98
CA GLN A 15 -11.39 -10.02 17.06
C GLN A 15 -11.67 -8.54 17.38
N PRO A 16 -11.24 -8.01 18.55
CA PRO A 16 -11.34 -6.58 18.81
C PRO A 16 -10.60 -5.86 17.68
N PRO A 17 -11.11 -4.69 17.20
CA PRO A 17 -10.39 -3.91 16.22
C PRO A 17 -8.99 -3.67 16.78
N GLN A 18 -8.01 -4.33 16.17
CA GLN A 18 -6.60 -4.11 16.52
C GLN A 18 -6.41 -2.59 16.51
N PRO A 19 -5.81 -1.97 17.54
CA PRO A 19 -5.56 -0.53 17.53
C PRO A 19 -4.93 -0.22 16.19
N GLN A 20 -5.66 0.56 15.38
CA GLN A 20 -5.32 0.83 13.99
C GLN A 20 -4.01 1.61 14.04
N GLN A 21 -2.90 0.88 13.97
CA GLN A 21 -1.55 1.45 13.88
C GLN A 21 -1.63 2.54 12.81
N PRO A 22 -1.09 3.76 13.05
CA PRO A 22 -1.18 4.84 12.08
C PRO A 22 -0.72 4.33 10.72
N LYS A 23 -1.65 4.37 9.75
CA LYS A 23 -1.46 3.73 8.46
C LYS A 23 -0.56 4.61 7.61
N LEU A 24 0.70 4.21 7.44
CA LEU A 24 1.63 4.91 6.55
C LEU A 24 1.30 4.53 5.11
N VAL A 25 0.83 5.48 4.31
CA VAL A 25 0.54 5.29 2.89
C VAL A 25 1.75 5.70 2.06
N VAL A 26 2.32 4.74 1.35
CA VAL A 26 3.47 4.91 0.46
C VAL A 26 2.99 4.79 -0.98
N GLY A 27 2.92 5.91 -1.68
CA GLY A 27 2.71 5.93 -3.13
C GLY A 27 3.97 5.46 -3.85
N TYR A 28 3.88 4.64 -4.89
CA TYR A 28 5.03 4.21 -5.66
C TYR A 28 4.85 4.33 -7.18
N ALA A 29 5.86 4.89 -7.84
CA ALA A 29 5.99 4.97 -9.29
C ALA A 29 7.32 4.33 -9.70
N LEU A 30 7.31 3.02 -9.90
CA LEU A 30 8.50 2.20 -10.13
C LEU A 30 8.42 1.55 -11.52
N THR A 31 9.56 1.25 -12.12
CA THR A 31 9.60 0.40 -13.32
C THR A 31 9.14 -1.02 -12.98
N SER A 32 8.65 -1.78 -13.96
CA SER A 32 8.17 -3.17 -13.73
C SER A 32 9.23 -4.04 -13.04
N LYS A 33 10.50 -3.94 -13.47
CA LYS A 33 11.63 -4.64 -12.84
C LYS A 33 11.83 -4.24 -11.38
N LYS A 34 11.59 -2.97 -11.04
CA LYS A 34 11.74 -2.49 -9.66
C LYS A 34 10.53 -2.87 -8.81
N VAL A 35 9.32 -2.92 -9.38
CA VAL A 35 8.14 -3.51 -8.70
C VAL A 35 8.45 -4.95 -8.30
N GLU A 36 8.90 -5.79 -9.23
CA GLU A 36 9.19 -7.20 -8.96
C GLU A 36 10.31 -7.39 -7.92
N SER A 37 11.38 -6.60 -8.02
CA SER A 37 12.53 -6.73 -7.10
C SER A 37 12.33 -6.05 -5.75
N PHE A 38 11.52 -4.99 -5.67
CA PHE A 38 11.28 -4.21 -4.46
C PHE A 38 10.04 -4.69 -3.70
N LEU A 39 8.89 -4.81 -4.37
CA LEU A 39 7.62 -5.27 -3.79
C LEU A 39 7.55 -6.80 -3.76
N GLN A 40 8.60 -7.43 -3.25
CA GLN A 40 8.58 -8.87 -3.03
C GLN A 40 7.61 -9.22 -1.89
N PRO A 41 7.00 -10.43 -1.91
CA PRO A 41 6.02 -10.84 -0.90
C PRO A 41 6.51 -10.71 0.55
N LYS A 42 7.83 -10.86 0.78
CA LYS A 42 8.45 -10.68 2.10
C LYS A 42 8.33 -9.24 2.59
N LEU A 43 8.60 -8.25 1.74
CA LEU A 43 8.50 -6.84 2.09
C LEU A 43 7.05 -6.46 2.34
N GLU A 44 6.14 -6.82 1.44
CA GLU A 44 4.72 -6.51 1.61
C GLU A 44 4.14 -7.06 2.91
N ARG A 45 4.49 -8.31 3.26
CA ARG A 45 4.03 -8.92 4.50
C ARG A 45 4.57 -8.21 5.73
N LEU A 46 5.82 -7.75 5.70
CA LEU A 46 6.41 -6.96 6.79
C LEU A 46 5.76 -5.57 6.89
N ALA A 47 5.56 -4.91 5.76
CA ALA A 47 4.91 -3.61 5.65
C ALA A 47 3.50 -3.64 6.24
N ARG A 48 2.67 -4.62 5.84
CA ARG A 48 1.32 -4.80 6.39
C ARG A 48 1.32 -4.97 7.91
N LYS A 49 2.26 -5.76 8.46
CA LYS A 49 2.41 -5.95 9.91
C LYS A 49 2.81 -4.66 10.63
N LYS A 50 3.46 -3.73 9.94
CA LYS A 50 3.89 -2.42 10.45
C LYS A 50 2.90 -1.30 10.14
N GLY A 51 1.73 -1.60 9.58
CA GLY A 51 0.75 -0.57 9.21
C GLY A 51 1.11 0.22 7.95
N ILE A 52 2.02 -0.28 7.11
CA ILE A 52 2.43 0.37 5.87
C ILE A 52 1.62 -0.18 4.70
N LEU A 53 1.01 0.71 3.92
CA LEU A 53 0.27 0.41 2.69
C LEU A 53 1.03 0.97 1.48
N PHE A 54 1.29 0.12 0.49
CA PHE A 54 1.83 0.54 -0.81
C PHE A 54 0.69 0.74 -1.81
N ILE A 55 0.69 1.87 -2.52
CA ILE A 55 -0.29 2.20 -3.56
C ILE A 55 0.47 2.56 -4.84
N ALA A 56 0.13 1.94 -5.97
CA ALA A 56 0.69 2.33 -7.25
C ALA A 56 0.19 3.72 -7.65
N ILE A 57 1.12 4.60 -8.03
CA ILE A 57 0.80 5.91 -8.60
C ILE A 57 0.57 5.74 -10.11
N ASP A 58 -0.57 6.21 -10.59
CA ASP A 58 -0.88 6.37 -12.00
C ASP A 58 -0.17 7.61 -12.54
N PRO A 59 0.78 7.48 -13.47
CA PRO A 59 1.51 8.62 -14.02
C PRO A 59 0.65 9.50 -14.95
N ASN A 60 -0.54 9.06 -15.33
CA ASN A 60 -1.44 9.82 -16.21
C ASN A 60 -2.39 10.73 -15.45
N LYS A 61 -2.35 10.72 -14.11
CA LYS A 61 -3.19 11.53 -13.25
C LYS A 61 -2.33 12.42 -12.35
N PRO A 62 -2.82 13.61 -11.96
CA PRO A 62 -2.16 14.42 -10.95
C PRO A 62 -1.93 13.64 -9.65
N LEU A 63 -0.81 13.89 -8.98
CA LEU A 63 -0.51 13.22 -7.71
C LEU A 63 -1.51 13.63 -6.60
N SER A 64 -2.03 14.86 -6.67
CA SER A 64 -3.04 15.41 -5.75
C SER A 64 -4.32 14.58 -5.72
N ASP A 65 -4.72 14.03 -6.86
CA ASP A 65 -6.00 13.32 -7.04
C ASP A 65 -5.91 11.84 -6.60
N GLN A 66 -4.70 11.39 -6.30
CA GLN A 66 -4.39 10.01 -5.95
C GLN A 66 -4.01 9.87 -4.47
N GLY A 67 -3.74 10.99 -3.79
CA GLY A 67 -3.34 11.07 -2.39
C GLY A 67 -4.50 11.45 -1.45
N PRO A 68 -4.32 11.27 -0.13
CA PRO A 68 -3.06 11.59 0.56
C PRO A 68 -2.04 10.45 0.62
N PHE A 69 -0.79 10.76 0.27
CA PHE A 69 0.37 9.90 0.49
C PHE A 69 1.23 10.48 1.62
N ASN A 70 1.74 9.63 2.50
CA ASN A 70 2.73 10.06 3.50
C ASN A 70 4.15 10.08 2.92
N VAL A 71 4.43 9.15 1.99
CA VAL A 71 5.73 9.00 1.32
C VAL A 71 5.51 8.64 -0.14
N VAL A 72 6.39 9.12 -1.02
CA VAL A 72 6.40 8.76 -2.44
C VAL A 72 7.75 8.12 -2.79
N LEU A 73 7.70 6.93 -3.37
CA LEU A 73 8.86 6.23 -3.93
C LEU A 73 8.82 6.31 -5.46
N HIS A 74 9.89 6.77 -6.09
CA HIS A 74 9.96 6.81 -7.55
C HIS A 74 11.26 6.20 -8.09
N LYS A 75 11.14 5.60 -9.27
CA LYS A 75 12.29 5.12 -10.07
C LYS A 75 12.08 5.29 -11.58
N LEU A 76 10.96 5.90 -11.98
CA LEU A 76 10.78 6.37 -13.35
C LEU A 76 11.74 7.53 -13.59
N SER A 77 12.47 7.48 -14.70
CA SER A 77 13.38 8.55 -15.14
C SER A 77 12.76 9.26 -16.35
N GLY A 78 12.99 10.57 -16.47
CA GLY A 78 12.58 11.36 -17.64
C GLY A 78 11.23 12.06 -17.52
N LYS A 79 10.74 12.57 -18.67
CA LYS A 79 9.56 13.46 -18.78
C LYS A 79 8.27 12.89 -18.17
N GLU A 80 8.16 11.56 -18.12
CA GLU A 80 6.98 10.86 -17.61
C GLU A 80 6.79 11.04 -16.11
N TRP A 81 7.87 11.20 -15.34
CA TRP A 81 7.76 11.52 -13.92
C TRP A 81 7.59 13.03 -13.68
N CYS A 82 8.26 13.88 -14.47
CA CYS A 82 8.16 15.33 -14.32
C CYS A 82 6.71 15.83 -14.47
N LYS A 83 5.96 15.30 -15.44
CA LYS A 83 4.53 15.66 -15.64
C LYS A 83 3.66 15.37 -14.41
N VAL A 84 3.94 14.31 -13.67
CA VAL A 84 3.22 13.93 -12.44
C VAL A 84 3.44 14.96 -11.33
N LEU A 85 4.63 15.58 -11.28
CA LEU A 85 4.99 16.59 -10.28
C LEU A 85 4.58 18.01 -10.70
N GLU A 86 4.64 18.32 -12.00
CA GLU A 86 4.37 19.65 -12.57
C GLU A 86 2.88 20.00 -12.67
N SER A 87 1.99 19.06 -12.34
CA SER A 87 0.53 19.28 -12.29
C SER A 87 0.08 20.13 -11.09
N SER A 88 0.91 21.09 -10.66
CA SER A 88 0.69 22.01 -9.54
C SER A 88 0.68 23.48 -9.99
N HIS A 89 0.10 23.81 -11.15
CA HIS A 89 -0.34 25.18 -11.48
C HIS A 89 -1.20 25.22 -12.76
N HIS A 90 -2.54 25.26 -12.60
CA HIS A 90 -3.43 26.13 -13.37
C HIS A 90 -4.72 26.35 -12.59
#